data_AF-A0A955EV02-F1
#
_entry.id   AF-A0A955EV02-F1
#
_cell.length_a   1.000
_cell.length_b   1.000
_cell.length_c   1.000
_cell.angle_alpha   90.00
_cell.angle_beta   90.00
_cell.angle_gamma   90.00
#
_symmetry.space_group_name_H-M   'P 1'
#
loop_
_entity.id
_entity.type
_entity.pdbx_description
1 polymer ?
#
loop_
_entity_poly.entity_id
_entity_poly.type
_entity_poly.pdbx_seq_one_letter_code
_entity_poly.pdbx_strand_id
1 'polypeptide(L)'
;FAVAGGIALLGIVRDRRAARALGSLDQQPLDAPLAEAARTLVARVGGAAQRARWAQTPDLTTPLTHGVRRPLVLLPERVVDLPQDERDALLAHELAHVVRRDALRAHVVRALARLATLVPFASAVARRWSPAVERAADDLAAAWTGDRRALASCLVRVSAWHDTRRMPLAATAMADRPPHLQVRVERLLASPVRRAGALAACLLVAAGAGLGTVAFAAAPRPVTANPTADEPDTPVAPRAPLDVELEALDTELDELVELARRAKPRPELDTALARLAARRADLHRARQALPAGR
;
A
#
# COMPACT_ATOMS: atom_id res chain seq x y z
N PHE A 1 1.70 -6.17 29.53
CA PHE A 1 2.35 -7.38 28.96
C PHE A 1 1.36 -8.42 28.42
N ALA A 2 0.27 -8.77 29.14
CA ALA A 2 -0.69 -9.79 28.68
C ALA A 2 -1.38 -9.49 27.34
N VAL A 3 -1.81 -8.24 27.09
CA VAL A 3 -2.49 -7.83 25.84
C VAL A 3 -1.57 -7.95 24.62
N ALA A 4 -0.32 -7.48 24.73
CA ALA A 4 0.67 -7.60 23.66
C ALA A 4 1.02 -9.07 23.35
N GLY A 5 1.15 -9.91 24.40
CA GLY A 5 1.33 -11.35 24.25
C GLY A 5 0.16 -12.03 23.54
N GLY A 6 -1.08 -11.65 23.86
CA GLY A 6 -2.28 -12.18 23.20
C GLY A 6 -2.36 -11.81 21.71
N ILE A 7 -2.00 -10.57 21.35
CA ILE A 7 -1.97 -10.12 19.95
C ILE A 7 -0.90 -10.85 19.13
N ALA A 8 0.29 -11.04 19.71
CA ALA A 8 1.36 -11.81 19.09
C ALA A 8 0.95 -13.28 18.89
N LEU A 9 0.34 -13.91 19.89
CA LEU A 9 -0.15 -15.29 19.82
C LEU A 9 -1.23 -15.45 18.72
N LEU A 10 -2.18 -14.53 18.63
CA LEU A 10 -3.19 -14.52 17.56
C LEU A 10 -2.56 -14.39 16.16
N GLY A 11 -1.49 -13.60 16.02
CA GLY A 11 -0.71 -13.51 14.79
C GLY A 11 -0.09 -14.85 14.39
N ILE A 12 0.59 -15.51 15.34
CA ILE A 12 1.21 -16.82 15.15
C ILE A 12 0.16 -17.89 14.80
N VAL A 13 -0.98 -17.92 15.50
CA VAL A 13 -2.05 -18.89 15.22
C VAL A 13 -2.62 -18.70 13.83
N ARG A 14 -2.85 -17.46 13.40
CA ARG A 14 -3.32 -17.15 12.04
C ARG A 14 -2.31 -17.53 10.97
N ASP A 15 -1.03 -17.22 11.19
CA ASP A 15 0.07 -17.62 10.29
C ASP A 15 0.13 -19.14 10.14
N ARG A 16 0.04 -19.89 11.25
CA ARG A 16 -0.02 -21.36 11.23
C ARG A 16 -1.26 -21.90 10.52
N ARG A 17 -2.44 -21.28 10.70
CA ARG A 17 -3.66 -21.69 9.99
C ARG A 17 -3.54 -21.44 8.49
N ALA A 18 -3.02 -20.28 8.08
CA ALA A 18 -2.75 -19.97 6.68
C ALA A 18 -1.73 -20.94 6.09
N ALA A 19 -0.61 -21.19 6.78
CA ALA A 19 0.40 -22.15 6.34
C ALA A 19 -0.16 -23.58 6.19
N ARG A 20 -1.06 -24.01 7.09
CA ARG A 20 -1.75 -25.32 6.96
C ARG A 20 -2.71 -25.35 5.77
N ALA A 21 -3.51 -24.30 5.59
CA ALA A 21 -4.45 -24.20 4.46
C ALA A 21 -3.72 -24.14 3.11
N LEU A 22 -2.57 -23.46 3.04
CA LEU A 22 -1.73 -23.47 1.84
C LEU A 22 -1.00 -24.82 1.68
N GLY A 23 -0.62 -25.45 2.79
CA GLY A 23 -0.01 -26.78 2.81
C GLY A 23 -0.95 -27.92 2.41
N SER A 24 -2.26 -27.69 2.40
CA SER A 24 -3.26 -28.65 1.90
C SER A 24 -3.57 -28.50 0.41
N LEU A 25 -3.04 -27.48 -0.26
CA LEU A 25 -3.16 -27.35 -1.71
C LEU A 25 -2.29 -28.40 -2.41
N ASP A 26 -2.66 -28.79 -3.63
CA ASP A 26 -1.82 -29.65 -4.45
C ASP A 26 -0.56 -28.88 -4.89
N GLN A 27 0.53 -29.05 -4.14
CA GLN A 27 1.80 -28.37 -4.38
C GLN A 27 2.71 -29.25 -5.23
N GLN A 28 2.93 -28.80 -6.45
CA GLN A 28 3.81 -29.45 -7.40
C GLN A 28 5.14 -28.68 -7.49
N PRO A 29 6.26 -29.36 -7.81
CA PRO A 29 7.51 -28.69 -8.15
C PRO A 29 7.29 -27.71 -9.31
N LEU A 30 8.08 -26.65 -9.40
CA LEU A 30 8.01 -25.79 -10.59
C LEU A 30 8.46 -26.57 -11.83
N ASP A 31 7.78 -26.30 -12.93
CA ASP A 31 8.23 -26.66 -14.26
C ASP A 31 9.69 -26.24 -14.50
N ALA A 32 10.44 -27.08 -15.21
CA ALA A 32 11.89 -26.94 -15.34
C ALA A 32 12.37 -25.55 -15.79
N PRO A 33 11.76 -24.89 -16.80
CA PRO A 33 12.16 -23.54 -17.21
C PRO A 33 11.92 -22.49 -16.11
N LEU A 34 10.79 -22.60 -15.41
CA LEU A 34 10.42 -21.67 -14.34
C LEU A 34 11.29 -21.87 -13.10
N ALA A 35 11.63 -23.12 -12.80
CA ALA A 35 12.56 -23.48 -11.74
C ALA A 35 13.95 -22.90 -12.01
N GLU A 36 14.44 -22.94 -13.25
CA GLU A 36 15.74 -22.39 -13.63
C GLU A 36 15.77 -20.86 -13.56
N ALA A 37 14.71 -20.19 -14.06
CA ALA A 37 14.55 -18.75 -13.93
C ALA A 37 14.54 -18.31 -12.46
N ALA A 38 13.78 -19.00 -11.61
CA ALA A 38 13.73 -18.74 -10.18
C ALA A 38 15.09 -18.95 -9.49
N ARG A 39 15.82 -20.03 -9.82
CA ARG A 39 17.17 -20.29 -9.30
C ARG A 39 18.15 -19.19 -9.70
N THR A 40 18.17 -18.81 -10.98
CA THR A 40 19.04 -17.74 -11.49
C THR A 40 18.77 -16.43 -10.78
N LEU A 41 17.50 -16.07 -10.64
CA LEU A 41 17.08 -14.87 -9.95
C LEU A 41 17.48 -14.89 -8.46
N VAL A 42 17.23 -16.00 -7.76
CA VAL A 42 17.61 -16.17 -6.34
C VAL A 42 19.12 -16.09 -6.16
N ALA A 43 19.91 -16.68 -7.06
CA ALA A 43 21.36 -16.61 -7.03
C ALA A 43 21.86 -15.17 -7.24
N ARG A 44 21.27 -14.44 -8.19
CA ARG A 44 21.59 -13.03 -8.46
C ARG A 44 21.26 -12.11 -7.28
N VAL A 45 20.13 -12.33 -6.61
CA VAL A 45 19.68 -11.48 -5.50
C VAL A 45 20.35 -11.84 -4.17
N GLY A 46 20.53 -13.13 -3.88
CA GLY A 46 21.20 -13.63 -2.68
C GLY A 46 20.48 -13.37 -1.35
N GLY A 47 21.15 -13.68 -0.24
CA GLY A 47 20.70 -13.35 1.11
C GLY A 47 19.36 -13.95 1.50
N ALA A 48 18.36 -13.09 1.78
CA ALA A 48 17.02 -13.54 2.17
C ALA A 48 16.29 -14.33 1.07
N ALA A 49 16.64 -14.12 -0.20
CA ALA A 49 16.06 -14.82 -1.34
C ALA A 49 16.28 -16.34 -1.27
N GLN A 50 17.42 -16.79 -0.73
CA GLN A 50 17.77 -18.22 -0.63
C GLN A 50 16.83 -19.02 0.29
N ARG A 51 16.03 -18.33 1.11
CA ARG A 51 15.04 -18.98 1.98
C ARG A 51 13.70 -19.23 1.28
N ALA A 52 13.50 -18.69 0.08
CA ALA A 52 12.28 -18.87 -0.69
C ALA A 52 12.15 -20.33 -1.14
N ARG A 53 11.09 -20.98 -0.69
CA ARG A 53 10.59 -22.20 -1.31
C ARG A 53 9.62 -21.81 -2.39
N TRP A 54 9.65 -22.52 -3.51
CA TRP A 54 8.80 -22.27 -4.65
C TRP A 54 7.99 -23.53 -4.94
N ALA A 55 6.74 -23.38 -5.33
CA ALA A 55 5.91 -24.47 -5.84
C ALA A 55 4.84 -23.92 -6.81
N GLN A 56 4.33 -24.80 -7.66
CA GLN A 56 3.14 -24.55 -8.48
C GLN A 56 1.92 -25.24 -7.87
N THR A 57 0.72 -24.73 -8.18
CA THR A 57 -0.53 -25.37 -7.79
C THR A 57 -1.67 -25.02 -8.75
N PRO A 58 -2.53 -25.97 -9.13
CA PRO A 58 -3.74 -25.72 -9.91
C PRO A 58 -4.84 -25.01 -9.09
N ASP A 59 -4.71 -25.01 -7.76
CA ASP A 59 -5.73 -24.50 -6.83
C ASP A 59 -5.70 -22.96 -6.70
N LEU A 60 -4.72 -22.29 -7.31
CA LEU A 60 -4.58 -20.84 -7.28
C LEU A 60 -4.74 -20.23 -8.67
N THR A 61 -5.47 -19.12 -8.74
CA THR A 61 -5.62 -18.29 -9.94
C THR A 61 -4.64 -17.12 -9.96
N THR A 62 -4.03 -16.80 -8.82
CA THR A 62 -3.09 -15.69 -8.65
C THR A 62 -1.83 -16.14 -7.89
N PRO A 63 -0.65 -15.61 -8.23
CA PRO A 63 0.57 -15.79 -7.46
C PRO A 63 0.39 -15.34 -6.00
N LEU A 64 1.08 -16.03 -5.09
CA LEU A 64 1.00 -15.76 -3.66
C LEU A 64 2.32 -16.05 -2.95
N THR A 65 2.81 -15.07 -2.20
CA THR A 65 3.95 -15.22 -1.29
C THR A 65 3.50 -15.21 0.17
N HIS A 66 3.86 -16.25 0.93
CA HIS A 66 3.48 -16.41 2.34
C HIS A 66 4.64 -16.89 3.23
N GLY A 67 4.57 -16.60 4.54
CA GLY A 67 5.48 -17.15 5.55
C GLY A 67 6.63 -16.22 5.93
N VAL A 68 7.03 -16.29 7.20
CA VAL A 68 8.07 -15.41 7.78
C VAL A 68 9.47 -16.03 7.75
N ARG A 69 9.64 -17.21 8.36
CA ARG A 69 10.95 -17.86 8.51
C ARG A 69 11.32 -18.73 7.30
N ARG A 70 10.32 -19.37 6.70
CA ARG A 70 10.44 -20.25 5.53
C ARG A 70 9.41 -19.77 4.51
N PRO A 71 9.69 -18.66 3.81
CA PRO A 71 8.77 -18.10 2.84
C PRO A 71 8.50 -19.11 1.73
N LEU A 72 7.23 -19.21 1.34
CA LEU A 72 6.73 -20.04 0.26
C LEU A 72 6.12 -19.13 -0.79
N VAL A 73 6.62 -19.24 -2.01
CA VAL A 73 6.06 -18.62 -3.21
C VAL A 73 5.26 -19.71 -3.95
N LEU A 74 3.95 -19.49 -4.07
CA LEU A 74 3.04 -20.35 -4.80
C LEU A 74 2.62 -19.67 -6.09
N LEU A 75 2.76 -20.40 -7.20
CA LEU A 75 2.44 -19.91 -8.53
C LEU A 75 1.31 -20.73 -9.15
N PRO A 76 0.34 -20.09 -9.83
CA PRO A 76 -0.59 -20.81 -10.70
C PRO A 76 0.16 -21.56 -11.80
N GLU A 77 -0.37 -22.70 -12.24
CA GLU A 77 0.19 -23.44 -13.38
C GLU A 77 0.29 -22.57 -14.63
N ARG A 78 -0.72 -21.71 -14.87
CA ARG A 78 -0.80 -20.76 -16.00
C ARG A 78 0.38 -19.78 -16.10
N VAL A 79 1.23 -19.68 -15.09
CA VAL A 79 2.46 -18.88 -15.17
C VAL A 79 3.38 -19.35 -16.29
N VAL A 80 3.36 -20.63 -16.68
CA VAL A 80 4.16 -21.09 -17.83
C VAL A 80 3.74 -20.46 -19.16
N ASP A 81 2.47 -20.06 -19.29
CA ASP A 81 1.92 -19.48 -20.52
C ASP A 81 2.37 -18.04 -20.75
N LEU A 82 2.98 -17.41 -19.73
CA LEU A 82 3.51 -16.06 -19.87
C LEU A 82 4.80 -16.05 -20.73
N PRO A 83 5.01 -15.01 -21.55
CA PRO A 83 6.30 -14.69 -22.18
C PRO A 83 7.42 -14.66 -21.15
N GLN A 84 8.64 -14.97 -21.60
CA GLN A 84 9.78 -15.15 -20.70
C GLN A 84 10.10 -13.91 -19.86
N ASP A 85 10.11 -12.74 -20.46
CA ASP A 85 10.32 -11.45 -19.81
C ASP A 85 9.25 -11.16 -18.74
N GLU A 86 8.00 -11.48 -19.02
CA GLU A 86 6.89 -11.35 -18.07
C GLU A 86 6.98 -12.35 -16.92
N ARG A 87 7.37 -13.60 -17.19
CA ARG A 87 7.64 -14.59 -16.14
C ARG A 87 8.76 -14.13 -15.23
N ASP A 88 9.86 -13.67 -15.79
CA ASP A 88 11.01 -13.19 -15.03
C ASP A 88 10.63 -11.98 -14.15
N ALA A 89 9.80 -11.08 -14.68
CA ALA A 89 9.25 -9.95 -13.94
C ALA A 89 8.32 -10.39 -12.81
N LEU A 90 7.46 -11.38 -13.03
CA LEU A 90 6.58 -11.94 -12.01
C LEU A 90 7.36 -12.62 -10.89
N LEU A 91 8.33 -13.48 -11.24
CA LEU A 91 9.21 -14.13 -10.26
C LEU A 91 9.97 -13.09 -9.44
N ALA A 92 10.45 -12.02 -10.08
CA ALA A 92 11.10 -10.91 -9.40
C ALA A 92 10.16 -10.17 -8.42
N HIS A 93 8.89 -10.01 -8.78
CA HIS A 93 7.86 -9.43 -7.93
C HIS A 93 7.58 -10.28 -6.69
N GLU A 94 7.34 -11.58 -6.86
CA GLU A 94 7.12 -12.48 -5.72
C GLU A 94 8.35 -12.60 -4.81
N LEU A 95 9.55 -12.67 -5.41
CA LEU A 95 10.79 -12.69 -4.64
C LEU A 95 11.02 -11.37 -3.89
N ALA A 96 10.55 -10.24 -4.42
CA ALA A 96 10.63 -8.95 -3.73
C ALA A 96 9.88 -8.99 -2.40
N HIS A 97 8.70 -9.63 -2.34
CA HIS A 97 7.98 -9.83 -1.08
C HIS A 97 8.76 -10.64 -0.06
N VAL A 98 9.47 -11.67 -0.50
CA VAL A 98 10.34 -12.49 0.35
C VAL A 98 11.49 -11.67 0.92
N VAL A 99 12.24 -10.99 0.06
CA VAL A 99 13.42 -10.19 0.46
C VAL A 99 13.02 -9.05 1.40
N ARG A 100 11.89 -8.40 1.12
CA ARG A 100 11.33 -7.32 1.93
C ARG A 100 10.65 -7.81 3.20
N ARG A 101 10.47 -9.13 3.38
CA ARG A 101 9.80 -9.76 4.53
C ARG A 101 8.39 -9.20 4.73
N ASP A 102 7.65 -9.02 3.64
CA ASP A 102 6.35 -8.34 3.68
C ASP A 102 5.33 -9.10 4.54
N ALA A 103 5.41 -10.44 4.61
CA ALA A 103 4.62 -11.25 5.54
C ALA A 103 4.86 -10.88 7.02
N LEU A 104 6.12 -10.67 7.43
CA LEU A 104 6.46 -10.23 8.79
C LEU A 104 5.94 -8.81 9.05
N ARG A 105 6.16 -7.90 8.10
CA ARG A 105 5.70 -6.51 8.22
C ARG A 105 4.18 -6.44 8.32
N ALA A 106 3.45 -7.26 7.56
CA ALA A 106 2.01 -7.36 7.67
C ALA A 106 1.56 -7.81 9.06
N HIS A 107 2.27 -8.74 9.71
CA HIS A 107 1.99 -9.13 11.09
C HIS A 107 2.24 -7.99 12.08
N VAL A 108 3.34 -7.25 11.92
CA VAL A 108 3.65 -6.07 12.75
C VAL A 108 2.59 -4.99 12.58
N VAL A 109 2.25 -4.61 11.35
CA VAL A 109 1.23 -3.58 11.06
C VAL A 109 -0.13 -3.99 11.63
N ARG A 110 -0.53 -5.25 11.48
CA ARG A 110 -1.79 -5.76 12.09
C ARG A 110 -1.75 -5.76 13.61
N ALA A 111 -0.60 -6.08 14.21
CA ALA A 111 -0.45 -6.03 15.66
C ALA A 111 -0.55 -4.60 16.18
N LEU A 112 0.15 -3.66 15.54
CA LEU A 112 0.07 -2.23 15.84
C LEU A 112 -1.34 -1.68 15.64
N ALA A 113 -2.02 -2.04 14.55
CA ALA A 113 -3.39 -1.61 14.28
C ALA A 113 -4.38 -2.11 15.36
N ARG A 114 -4.16 -3.32 15.91
CA ARG A 114 -4.97 -3.86 17.01
C ARG A 114 -4.67 -3.19 18.35
N LEU A 115 -3.42 -2.81 18.59
CA LEU A 115 -3.06 -2.03 19.78
C LEU A 115 -3.59 -0.59 19.68
N ALA A 116 -3.65 -0.07 18.47
CA ALA A 116 -4.10 1.28 18.17
C ALA A 116 -5.61 1.36 17.89
N THR A 117 -6.42 0.38 18.32
CA THR A 117 -7.90 0.43 18.20
C THR A 117 -8.52 1.61 18.94
N LEU A 118 -7.76 2.28 19.81
CA LEU A 118 -8.14 3.52 20.49
C LEU A 118 -7.74 4.79 19.72
N VAL A 119 -6.94 4.67 18.66
CA VAL A 119 -6.45 5.79 17.84
C VAL A 119 -7.10 5.73 16.46
N PRO A 120 -8.10 6.57 16.15
CA PRO A 120 -8.88 6.50 14.91
C PRO A 120 -8.03 6.53 13.62
N PHE A 121 -6.89 7.23 13.65
CA PHE A 121 -5.97 7.37 12.52
C PHE A 121 -5.15 6.11 12.20
N ALA A 122 -4.98 5.18 13.14
CA ALA A 122 -4.17 3.98 12.91
C ALA A 122 -4.81 3.03 11.89
N SER A 123 -6.14 3.04 11.78
CA SER A 123 -6.87 2.28 10.76
C SER A 123 -6.61 2.80 9.35
N ALA A 124 -6.49 4.12 9.17
CA ALA A 124 -6.19 4.75 7.88
C ALA A 124 -4.76 4.42 7.40
N VAL A 125 -3.79 4.39 8.33
CA VAL A 125 -2.42 3.96 8.04
C VAL A 125 -2.38 2.50 7.59
N ALA A 126 -3.13 1.62 8.27
CA ALA A 126 -3.23 0.21 7.87
C ALA A 126 -3.88 0.03 6.48
N ARG A 127 -4.86 0.87 6.11
CA ARG A 127 -5.49 0.85 4.77
C ARG A 127 -4.52 1.26 3.65
N ARG A 128 -3.56 2.15 3.92
CA ARG A 128 -2.56 2.59 2.93
C ARG A 128 -1.34 1.66 2.82
N TRP A 129 -1.20 0.70 3.74
CA TRP A 129 -0.06 -0.23 3.76
C TRP A 129 -0.02 -1.14 2.53
N SER A 130 -1.13 -1.78 2.17
CA SER A 130 -1.15 -2.76 1.07
C SER A 130 -0.71 -2.14 -0.27
N PRO A 131 -1.27 -1.00 -0.71
CA PRO A 131 -0.82 -0.37 -1.95
C PRO A 131 0.65 0.06 -1.92
N ALA A 132 1.18 0.46 -0.76
CA ALA A 132 2.59 0.83 -0.63
C ALA A 132 3.52 -0.41 -0.71
N VAL A 133 3.07 -1.56 -0.19
CA VAL A 133 3.80 -2.83 -0.31
C VAL A 133 3.91 -3.26 -1.76
N GLU A 134 2.80 -3.32 -2.49
CA GLU A 134 2.77 -3.67 -3.92
C GLU A 134 3.67 -2.74 -4.72
N ARG A 135 3.57 -1.44 -4.46
CA ARG A 135 4.35 -0.43 -5.16
C ARG A 135 5.84 -0.63 -5.05
N ALA A 136 6.31 -0.92 -3.85
CA ALA A 136 7.74 -1.13 -3.59
C ALA A 136 8.21 -2.53 -4.01
N ALA A 137 7.32 -3.53 -4.10
CA ALA A 137 7.64 -4.82 -4.73
C ALA A 137 7.85 -4.63 -6.24
N ASP A 138 6.96 -3.90 -6.91
CA ASP A 138 7.09 -3.57 -8.33
C ASP A 138 8.38 -2.83 -8.67
N ASP A 139 8.75 -1.82 -7.86
CA ASP A 139 9.95 -1.03 -8.12
C ASP A 139 11.22 -1.88 -7.96
N LEU A 140 11.22 -2.83 -7.02
CA LEU A 140 12.34 -3.76 -6.82
C LEU A 140 12.41 -4.81 -7.92
N ALA A 141 11.26 -5.37 -8.32
CA ALA A 141 11.17 -6.33 -9.42
C ALA A 141 11.68 -5.72 -10.73
N ALA A 142 11.20 -4.52 -11.06
CA ALA A 142 11.66 -3.76 -12.21
C ALA A 142 13.15 -3.42 -12.16
N ALA A 143 13.70 -3.13 -10.97
CA ALA A 143 15.13 -2.86 -10.82
C ALA A 143 15.97 -4.13 -11.05
N TRP A 144 15.50 -5.31 -10.65
CA TRP A 144 16.20 -6.58 -10.86
C TRP A 144 16.11 -7.08 -12.30
N THR A 145 14.96 -6.95 -12.96
CA THR A 145 14.80 -7.39 -14.35
C THR A 145 15.27 -6.36 -15.36
N GLY A 146 15.31 -5.08 -14.99
CA GLY A 146 15.60 -3.98 -15.92
C GLY A 146 14.43 -3.67 -16.86
N ASP A 147 13.29 -4.35 -16.73
CA ASP A 147 12.14 -4.19 -17.61
C ASP A 147 10.85 -3.88 -16.84
N ARG A 148 10.49 -2.59 -16.84
CA ARG A 148 9.23 -2.10 -16.24
C ARG A 148 8.00 -2.43 -17.11
N ARG A 149 8.17 -2.54 -18.42
CA ARG A 149 7.08 -2.77 -19.38
C ARG A 149 6.63 -4.22 -19.35
N ALA A 150 7.58 -5.15 -19.28
CA ALA A 150 7.30 -6.57 -19.06
C ALA A 150 6.51 -6.77 -17.76
N LEU A 151 6.93 -6.13 -16.66
CA LEU A 151 6.16 -6.20 -15.41
C LEU A 151 4.75 -5.62 -15.55
N ALA A 152 4.60 -4.46 -16.20
CA ALA A 152 3.29 -3.86 -16.41
C ALA A 152 2.35 -4.76 -17.24
N SER A 153 2.86 -5.35 -18.33
CA SER A 153 2.12 -6.28 -19.16
C SER A 153 1.72 -7.55 -18.39
N CYS A 154 2.67 -8.09 -17.62
CA CYS A 154 2.44 -9.23 -16.75
C CYS A 154 1.30 -8.97 -15.75
N LEU A 155 1.30 -7.82 -15.07
CA LEU A 155 0.26 -7.48 -14.10
C LEU A 155 -1.13 -7.45 -14.76
N VAL A 156 -1.23 -6.89 -15.96
CA VAL A 156 -2.49 -6.89 -16.72
C VAL A 156 -2.91 -8.32 -17.07
N ARG A 157 -2.00 -9.16 -17.57
CA ARG A 157 -2.36 -10.53 -17.96
C ARG A 157 -2.72 -11.42 -16.77
N VAL A 158 -1.97 -11.34 -15.67
CA VAL A 158 -2.26 -12.06 -14.43
C VAL A 158 -3.59 -11.63 -13.84
N SER A 159 -3.93 -10.33 -13.90
CA SER A 159 -5.24 -9.85 -13.47
C SER A 159 -6.39 -10.37 -14.34
N ALA A 160 -6.14 -10.78 -15.58
CA ALA A 160 -7.17 -11.41 -16.41
C ALA A 160 -7.45 -12.88 -16.00
N TRP A 161 -6.64 -13.48 -15.13
CA TRP A 161 -6.83 -14.87 -14.69
C TRP A 161 -7.91 -15.05 -13.62
N HIS A 162 -8.52 -13.96 -13.15
CA HIS A 162 -9.56 -14.01 -12.12
C HIS A 162 -10.82 -14.74 -12.62
N ASP A 163 -10.90 -16.04 -12.32
CA ASP A 163 -12.17 -16.75 -12.18
C ASP A 163 -12.55 -16.74 -10.69
N THR A 164 -13.58 -15.97 -10.34
CA THR A 164 -14.03 -15.72 -8.96
C THR A 164 -14.48 -16.98 -8.22
N ARG A 165 -14.59 -18.13 -8.90
CA ARG A 165 -15.10 -19.39 -8.34
C ARG A 165 -14.08 -20.24 -7.59
N ARG A 166 -12.76 -19.97 -7.70
CA ARG A 166 -11.70 -20.85 -7.14
C ARG A 166 -10.80 -20.24 -6.07
N MET A 167 -11.02 -19.00 -5.63
CA MET A 167 -10.11 -18.35 -4.68
C MET A 167 -10.36 -18.79 -3.22
N PRO A 168 -9.36 -19.35 -2.51
CA PRO A 168 -9.46 -19.55 -1.06
C PRO A 168 -9.67 -18.21 -0.35
N LEU A 169 -10.44 -18.19 0.74
CA LEU A 169 -10.77 -16.99 1.50
C LEU A 169 -9.53 -16.24 2.06
N ALA A 170 -8.39 -16.92 2.15
CA ALA A 170 -7.11 -16.32 2.50
C ALA A 170 -6.45 -15.56 1.34
N ALA A 171 -6.67 -15.99 0.09
CA ALA A 171 -6.16 -15.36 -1.13
C ALA A 171 -7.03 -14.15 -1.54
N THR A 172 -8.33 -14.16 -1.25
CA THR A 172 -9.24 -13.03 -1.56
C THR A 172 -8.88 -11.75 -0.80
N ALA A 173 -8.33 -11.86 0.42
CA ALA A 173 -7.85 -10.72 1.19
C ALA A 173 -6.53 -10.13 0.66
N MET A 174 -5.85 -10.83 -0.25
CA MET A 174 -4.59 -10.42 -0.88
C MET A 174 -4.73 -10.14 -2.38
N ALA A 175 -5.91 -10.39 -2.96
CA ALA A 175 -6.19 -10.07 -4.36
C ALA A 175 -6.23 -8.56 -4.55
N ASP A 176 -5.46 -8.05 -5.51
CA ASP A 176 -5.38 -6.62 -5.77
C ASP A 176 -6.69 -6.13 -6.40
N ARG A 177 -7.24 -5.01 -5.90
CA ARG A 177 -8.51 -4.48 -6.40
C ARG A 177 -8.28 -3.69 -7.71
N PRO A 178 -9.25 -3.66 -8.64
CA PRO A 178 -9.11 -2.99 -9.94
C PRO A 178 -8.51 -1.56 -9.92
N PRO A 179 -8.90 -0.63 -9.02
CA PRO A 179 -8.32 0.71 -8.98
C PRO A 179 -6.84 0.75 -8.56
N HIS A 180 -6.33 -0.29 -7.89
CA HIS A 180 -4.91 -0.35 -7.51
C HIS A 180 -4.03 -0.84 -8.66
N LEU A 181 -4.54 -1.74 -9.51
CA LEU A 181 -3.83 -2.26 -10.67
C LEU A 181 -3.51 -1.15 -11.68
N GLN A 182 -4.50 -0.32 -12.03
CA GLN A 182 -4.32 0.78 -12.97
C GLN A 182 -3.18 1.72 -12.52
N VAL A 183 -3.20 2.14 -11.26
CA VAL A 183 -2.18 3.02 -10.68
C VAL A 183 -0.79 2.38 -10.74
N ARG A 184 -0.68 1.06 -10.52
CA ARG A 184 0.60 0.33 -10.61
C ARG A 184 1.13 0.31 -12.05
N VAL A 185 0.28 -0.02 -13.01
CA VAL A 185 0.62 -0.08 -14.45
C VAL A 185 1.05 1.30 -14.95
N GLU A 186 0.27 2.35 -14.71
CA GLU A 186 0.60 3.72 -15.10
C GLU A 186 1.96 4.17 -14.56
N ARG A 187 2.24 3.84 -13.29
CA ARG A 187 3.50 4.20 -12.64
C ARG A 187 4.70 3.39 -13.15
N LEU A 188 4.50 2.16 -13.60
CA LEU A 188 5.55 1.37 -14.24
C LEU A 188 5.88 1.94 -15.63
N LEU A 189 4.87 2.36 -16.38
CA LEU A 189 5.01 2.96 -17.72
C LEU A 189 5.46 4.42 -17.69
N ALA A 190 5.25 5.15 -16.58
CA ALA A 190 5.70 6.52 -16.42
C ALA A 190 7.24 6.62 -16.43
N SER A 191 7.77 7.50 -17.29
CA SER A 191 9.21 7.74 -17.42
C SER A 191 9.86 8.21 -16.10
N PRO A 192 11.03 7.67 -15.70
CA PRO A 192 11.67 7.98 -14.41
C PRO A 192 12.07 9.46 -14.24
N VAL A 193 12.11 10.22 -15.33
CA VAL A 193 12.51 11.65 -15.38
C VAL A 193 11.60 12.54 -14.51
N ARG A 194 10.34 12.15 -14.26
CA ARG A 194 9.41 12.93 -13.43
C ARG A 194 9.74 12.91 -11.92
N ARG A 195 10.51 11.93 -11.44
CA ARG A 195 10.82 11.79 -9.99
C ARG A 195 12.00 12.64 -9.54
N ALA A 196 12.96 12.91 -10.43
CA ALA A 196 14.11 13.78 -10.12
C ALA A 196 13.66 15.22 -9.84
N GLY A 197 12.69 15.75 -10.59
CA GLY A 197 12.12 17.08 -10.35
C GLY A 197 11.37 17.21 -9.03
N ALA A 198 10.65 16.15 -8.60
CA ALA A 198 9.92 16.14 -7.33
C ALA A 198 10.86 16.03 -6.12
N LEU A 199 11.92 15.22 -6.21
CA LEU A 199 12.95 15.14 -5.15
C LEU A 199 13.77 16.43 -5.05
N ALA A 200 14.11 17.06 -6.18
CA ALA A 200 14.76 18.37 -6.19
C ALA A 200 13.86 19.46 -5.56
N ALA A 201 12.56 19.45 -5.87
CA ALA A 201 11.59 20.36 -5.23
C ALA A 201 11.45 20.11 -3.72
N CYS A 202 11.41 18.85 -3.26
CA CYS A 202 11.37 18.53 -1.84
C CYS A 202 12.67 18.90 -1.10
N LEU A 203 13.84 18.74 -1.73
CA LEU A 203 15.12 19.15 -1.15
C LEU A 203 15.24 20.68 -1.06
N LEU A 204 14.71 21.42 -2.03
CA LEU A 204 14.64 22.88 -1.99
C LEU A 204 13.70 23.38 -0.88
N VAL A 205 12.55 22.73 -0.68
CA VAL A 205 11.63 23.05 0.42
C VAL A 205 12.24 22.69 1.78
N ALA A 206 12.96 21.57 1.89
CA ALA A 206 13.66 21.18 3.12
C ALA A 206 14.84 22.10 3.45
N ALA A 207 15.59 22.57 2.44
CA ALA A 207 16.65 23.56 2.60
C ALA A 207 16.10 24.93 3.05
N GLY A 208 14.92 25.32 2.54
CA GLY A 208 14.22 26.54 2.98
C GLY A 208 13.70 26.44 4.43
N ALA A 209 13.21 25.28 4.85
CA ALA A 209 12.75 25.05 6.24
C ALA A 209 13.91 24.94 7.25
N GLY A 210 15.10 24.52 6.82
CA GLY A 210 16.30 24.40 7.65
C GLY A 210 16.98 25.73 8.01
N LEU A 211 16.78 26.79 7.22
CA LEU A 211 17.31 28.12 7.54
C LEU A 211 16.42 28.91 8.54
N GLY A 212 15.17 28.49 8.75
CA GLY A 212 14.21 29.20 9.60
C GLY A 212 14.34 28.95 11.12
N THR A 213 15.21 28.05 11.56
CA THR A 213 15.24 27.59 12.97
C THR A 213 16.47 28.02 13.78
N VAL A 214 17.38 28.84 13.24
CA VAL A 214 18.59 29.31 13.99
C VAL A 214 18.51 30.78 14.46
N ALA A 215 17.43 31.50 14.16
CA ALA A 215 17.31 32.92 14.57
C ALA A 215 16.33 33.13 15.73
N PHE A 216 16.65 32.61 16.92
CA PHE A 216 16.00 33.04 18.17
C PHE A 216 17.04 33.29 19.26
N ALA A 217 17.89 34.29 19.07
CA ALA A 217 18.64 34.97 20.15
C ALA A 217 19.45 36.15 19.59
N ALA A 218 18.82 37.32 19.48
CA ALA A 218 19.44 38.64 19.67
C ALA A 218 18.44 39.72 19.30
N ALA A 219 17.93 40.46 20.29
CA ALA A 219 17.22 41.71 20.03
C ALA A 219 18.23 42.83 19.79
N PRO A 220 18.00 43.69 18.78
CA PRO A 220 18.39 45.08 18.85
C PRO A 220 17.18 46.03 18.77
N ARG A 221 17.40 47.21 19.36
CA ARG A 221 16.48 48.31 19.67
C ARG A 221 15.83 49.00 18.45
N PRO A 222 14.73 49.75 18.65
CA PRO A 222 13.90 50.25 17.56
C PRO A 222 14.54 51.47 16.88
N VAL A 223 14.51 51.46 15.55
CA VAL A 223 14.72 52.66 14.73
C VAL A 223 13.41 52.97 14.03
N THR A 224 12.91 54.17 14.26
CA THR A 224 11.72 54.77 13.66
C THR A 224 12.04 55.33 12.27
N ALA A 225 11.29 54.93 11.23
CA ALA A 225 10.78 55.80 10.15
C ALA A 225 10.02 54.99 9.07
N ASN A 226 8.68 54.99 9.19
CA ASN A 226 7.58 55.28 8.24
C ASN A 226 7.72 55.08 6.68
N PRO A 227 6.60 55.11 5.91
CA PRO A 227 5.96 53.91 5.35
C PRO A 227 5.70 54.02 3.83
N THR A 228 5.96 52.98 3.04
CA THR A 228 5.30 52.82 1.73
C THR A 228 5.28 51.36 1.29
N ALA A 229 4.06 50.86 1.11
CA ALA A 229 3.62 49.83 0.16
C ALA A 229 4.58 48.68 -0.18
N ASP A 230 4.30 47.48 0.31
CA ASP A 230 3.46 46.53 -0.42
C ASP A 230 3.06 45.38 0.53
N GLU A 231 1.80 44.95 0.48
CA GLU A 231 1.25 43.92 1.34
C GLU A 231 1.72 42.54 0.82
N PRO A 232 2.42 41.70 1.61
CA PRO A 232 2.79 40.37 1.17
C PRO A 232 1.55 39.47 1.19
N ASP A 233 1.16 39.03 -0.02
CA ASP A 233 0.13 38.04 -0.28
C ASP A 233 0.38 36.79 0.59
N THR A 234 -0.49 36.60 1.59
CA THR A 234 -0.45 35.43 2.46
C THR A 234 -0.89 34.23 1.61
N PRO A 235 -0.13 33.13 1.54
CA PRO A 235 -0.53 31.99 0.73
C PRO A 235 -1.84 31.42 1.27
N VAL A 236 -2.93 31.69 0.56
CA VAL A 236 -4.22 31.08 0.82
C VAL A 236 -4.08 29.59 0.51
N ALA A 237 -4.29 28.74 1.53
CA ALA A 237 -4.31 27.30 1.34
C ALA A 237 -5.37 26.94 0.26
N PRO A 238 -5.01 26.21 -0.81
CA PRO A 238 -5.94 25.90 -1.89
C PRO A 238 -7.10 25.05 -1.37
N ARG A 239 -8.32 25.30 -1.87
CA ARG A 239 -9.54 24.53 -1.52
C ARG A 239 -9.55 23.10 -2.11
N ALA A 240 -8.78 22.86 -3.17
CA ALA A 240 -8.76 21.59 -3.90
C ALA A 240 -8.49 20.32 -3.04
N PRO A 241 -7.59 20.32 -2.04
CA PRO A 241 -7.39 19.18 -1.16
C PRO A 241 -8.58 18.92 -0.22
N LEU A 242 -9.29 19.96 0.19
CA LEU A 242 -10.49 19.85 1.05
C LEU A 242 -11.70 19.36 0.26
N ASP A 243 -11.81 19.74 -1.01
CA ASP A 243 -12.88 19.28 -1.89
C ASP A 243 -12.79 17.77 -2.15
N VAL A 244 -11.58 17.25 -2.38
CA VAL A 244 -11.33 15.81 -2.51
C VAL A 244 -11.62 15.05 -1.20
N GLU A 245 -11.29 15.63 -0.05
CA GLU A 245 -11.57 15.02 1.26
C GLU A 245 -13.08 15.01 1.57
N LEU A 246 -13.81 16.04 1.15
CA LEU A 246 -15.28 16.10 1.24
C LEU A 246 -15.97 15.07 0.35
N GLU A 247 -15.57 14.95 -0.92
CA GLU A 247 -16.14 13.96 -1.85
C GLU A 247 -15.90 12.52 -1.37
N ALA A 248 -14.72 12.23 -0.84
CA ALA A 248 -14.41 10.93 -0.27
C ALA A 248 -15.25 10.64 0.99
N LEU A 249 -15.49 11.65 1.83
CA LEU A 249 -16.29 11.51 3.04
C LEU A 249 -17.79 11.35 2.74
N ASP A 250 -18.32 12.04 1.74
CA ASP A 250 -19.71 11.87 1.30
C ASP A 250 -19.93 10.46 0.74
N THR A 251 -18.99 9.95 -0.04
CA THR A 251 -19.04 8.56 -0.54
C THR A 251 -19.03 7.54 0.61
N GLU A 252 -18.16 7.72 1.60
CA GLU A 252 -18.08 6.82 2.76
C GLU A 252 -19.34 6.90 3.65
N LEU A 253 -19.96 8.07 3.76
CA LEU A 253 -21.21 8.26 4.48
C LEU A 253 -22.39 7.58 3.76
N ASP A 254 -22.49 7.73 2.43
CA ASP A 254 -23.56 7.12 1.63
C ASP A 254 -23.51 5.59 1.67
N GLU A 255 -22.31 5.00 1.58
CA GLU A 255 -22.12 3.56 1.72
C GLU A 255 -22.55 3.04 3.10
N LEU A 256 -22.25 3.79 4.17
CA LEU A 256 -22.61 3.40 5.53
C LEU A 256 -24.10 3.59 5.83
N VAL A 257 -24.74 4.61 5.25
CA VAL A 257 -26.19 4.79 5.32
C VAL A 257 -26.91 3.66 4.57
N GLU A 258 -26.40 3.23 3.41
CA GLU A 258 -26.93 2.06 2.70
C GLU A 258 -26.75 0.75 3.48
N LEU A 259 -25.60 0.55 4.10
CA LEU A 259 -25.37 -0.59 4.99
C LEU A 259 -26.29 -0.57 6.21
N ALA A 260 -26.53 0.60 6.78
CA ALA A 260 -27.45 0.77 7.91
C ALA A 260 -28.90 0.48 7.53
N ARG A 261 -29.34 0.87 6.32
CA ARG A 261 -30.68 0.54 5.80
C ARG A 261 -30.89 -0.96 5.60
N ARG A 262 -29.83 -1.71 5.32
CA ARG A 262 -29.89 -3.17 5.05
C ARG A 262 -29.60 -4.03 6.27
N ALA A 263 -29.07 -3.46 7.35
CA ALA A 263 -28.65 -4.19 8.55
C ALA A 263 -29.68 -4.08 9.69
N LYS A 264 -29.70 -5.09 10.57
CA LYS A 264 -30.44 -5.02 11.85
C LYS A 264 -29.84 -3.88 12.70
N PRO A 265 -30.66 -3.05 13.39
CA PRO A 265 -30.17 -1.91 14.14
C PRO A 265 -29.09 -2.32 15.15
N ARG A 266 -27.95 -1.62 15.09
CA ARG A 266 -26.79 -1.83 15.95
C ARG A 266 -26.28 -0.48 16.46
N PRO A 267 -26.14 -0.29 17.79
CA PRO A 267 -25.75 1.00 18.37
C PRO A 267 -24.36 1.48 17.91
N GLU A 268 -23.47 0.56 17.52
CA GLU A 268 -22.16 0.89 16.98
C GLU A 268 -22.24 1.58 15.61
N LEU A 269 -23.26 1.27 14.81
CA LEU A 269 -23.49 1.84 13.48
C LEU A 269 -24.06 3.26 13.59
N ASP A 270 -24.99 3.47 14.51
CA ASP A 270 -25.54 4.79 14.81
C ASP A 270 -24.46 5.75 15.34
N THR A 271 -23.57 5.24 16.19
CA THR A 271 -22.43 5.99 16.71
C THR A 271 -21.38 6.29 15.62
N ALA A 272 -21.27 5.44 14.60
CA ALA A 272 -20.39 5.68 13.44
C ALA A 272 -20.98 6.73 12.50
N LEU A 273 -22.28 6.65 12.21
CA LEU A 273 -23.02 7.63 11.40
C LEU A 273 -22.98 9.03 12.04
N ALA A 274 -23.19 9.13 13.36
CA ALA A 274 -23.12 10.40 14.08
C ALA A 274 -21.72 11.04 14.02
N ARG A 275 -20.65 10.24 14.09
CA ARG A 275 -19.26 10.71 14.00
C ARG A 275 -18.89 11.20 12.60
N LEU A 276 -19.33 10.50 11.56
CA LEU A 276 -19.10 10.91 10.17
C LEU A 276 -19.89 12.17 9.81
N ALA A 277 -21.14 12.27 10.27
CA ALA A 277 -21.94 13.48 10.10
C ALA A 277 -21.29 14.71 10.77
N ALA A 278 -20.74 14.55 11.99
CA ALA A 278 -20.00 15.61 12.67
C ALA A 278 -18.73 16.01 11.89
N ARG A 279 -17.96 15.04 11.41
CA ARG A 279 -16.74 15.30 10.62
C ARG A 279 -17.05 16.00 9.30
N ARG A 280 -18.16 15.66 8.65
CA ARG A 280 -18.64 16.34 7.43
C ARG A 280 -19.00 17.79 7.70
N ALA A 281 -19.70 18.05 8.81
CA ALA A 281 -20.03 19.41 9.22
C ALA A 281 -18.78 20.25 9.51
N ASP A 282 -17.74 19.67 10.11
CA ASP A 282 -16.46 20.35 10.35
C ASP A 282 -15.75 20.71 9.05
N LEU A 283 -15.70 19.79 8.08
CA LEU A 283 -15.06 20.03 6.78
C LEU A 283 -15.82 21.06 5.93
N HIS A 284 -17.16 21.05 5.95
CA HIS A 284 -17.95 22.11 5.30
C HIS A 284 -17.69 23.48 5.93
N ARG A 285 -17.60 23.57 7.26
CA ARG A 285 -17.25 24.81 7.95
C ARG A 285 -15.85 25.29 7.58
N ALA A 286 -14.88 24.39 7.53
CA ALA A 286 -13.51 24.70 7.10
C ALA A 286 -13.46 25.17 5.63
N ARG A 287 -14.24 24.54 4.73
CA ARG A 287 -14.35 24.94 3.31
C ARG A 287 -14.99 26.32 3.15
N GLN A 288 -16.03 26.63 3.93
CA GLN A 288 -16.72 27.93 3.93
C GLN A 288 -15.86 29.06 4.51
N ALA A 289 -14.96 28.74 5.45
CA ALA A 289 -14.04 29.71 6.05
C ALA A 289 -12.85 30.09 5.14
N LEU A 290 -12.54 29.28 4.12
CA LEU A 290 -11.55 29.63 3.11
C LEU A 290 -12.18 30.58 2.08
N PRO A 291 -11.46 31.58 1.53
CA PRO A 291 -12.00 32.44 0.47
C PRO A 291 -12.16 31.66 -0.85
N ALA A 292 -13.17 32.03 -1.65
CA ALA A 292 -13.32 31.49 -3.00
C ALA A 292 -12.24 32.09 -3.88
N GLY A 293 -11.21 31.29 -4.19
CA GLY A 293 -10.20 31.67 -5.17
C GLY A 293 -10.88 32.08 -6.48
N ARG A 294 -10.52 33.27 -6.97
CA ARG A 294 -10.83 33.74 -8.33
C ARG A 294 -10.10 32.91 -9.36
#